data_AF-A0A2T1HVN9-F1
#
_entry.id   AF-A0A2T1HVN9-F1
#
_cell.length_a   1.000
_cell.length_b   1.000
_cell.length_c   1.000
_cell.angle_alpha   90.00
_cell.angle_beta   90.00
_cell.angle_gamma   90.00
#
_symmetry.space_group_name_H-M   'P 1'
#
loop_
_entity.id
_entity.type
_entity.pdbx_description
1 polymer ?
#
loop_
_entity_poly.entity_id
_entity_poly.type
_entity_poly.pdbx_seq_one_letter_code
_entity_poly.pdbx_strand_id
1 'polypeptide(L)'
;MSARIYRPAKNAMQSGTAKYTRWLLEFEREAKDIDPLMGWTSSGDTRQQVKLWFDTKEEAIAYAERNGIAATVEEPHEPKRRQMAYSDNFRFNRVGQWTH
;
A
#
# COMPACT_ATOMS: atom_id res chain seq x y z
N MET A 1 7.87 2.58 -19.45
CA MET A 1 7.90 1.86 -18.16
C MET A 1 7.34 2.78 -17.11
N SER A 2 6.17 2.48 -16.57
CA SER A 2 5.45 3.34 -15.63
C SER A 2 5.85 3.06 -14.19
N ALA A 3 5.70 4.07 -13.34
CA ALA A 3 5.75 3.96 -11.89
C ALA A 3 4.36 4.15 -11.30
N ARG A 4 4.16 3.64 -10.09
CA ARG A 4 2.96 3.83 -9.29
C ARG A 4 3.31 4.58 -8.03
N ILE A 5 2.56 5.64 -7.75
CA ILE A 5 2.66 6.45 -6.53
C ILE A 5 1.41 6.14 -5.69
N TYR A 6 1.60 5.54 -4.52
CA TYR A 6 0.49 5.10 -3.68
C TYR A 6 0.88 5.06 -2.20
N ARG A 7 -0.11 5.03 -1.31
CA ARG A 7 0.11 4.69 0.11
C ARG A 7 -0.10 3.18 0.31
N PRO A 8 0.88 2.44 0.84
CA PRO A 8 0.73 1.00 1.05
C PRO A 8 -0.47 0.65 1.92
N ALA A 9 -1.17 -0.43 1.58
CA ALA A 9 -2.24 -0.93 2.42
C ALA A 9 -1.72 -1.46 3.76
N LYS A 10 -2.54 -1.34 4.81
CA LYS A 10 -2.29 -1.98 6.09
C LYS A 10 -2.26 -3.49 5.93
N ASN A 11 -1.27 -4.16 6.53
CA ASN A 11 -1.27 -5.62 6.62
C ASN A 11 -2.48 -6.09 7.43
N ALA A 12 -3.34 -6.92 6.83
CA ALA A 12 -4.55 -7.43 7.46
C ALA A 12 -4.29 -8.22 8.76
N MET A 13 -3.10 -8.83 8.89
CA MET A 13 -2.70 -9.61 10.07
C MET A 13 -2.13 -8.77 11.20
N GLN A 14 -1.82 -7.48 10.97
CA GLN A 14 -1.14 -6.62 11.95
C GLN A 14 -1.92 -5.34 12.23
N SER A 15 -1.92 -4.88 13.48
CA SER A 15 -2.68 -3.69 13.87
C SER A 15 -1.93 -2.36 13.67
N GLY A 16 -0.59 -2.37 13.70
CA GLY A 16 0.25 -1.16 13.74
C GLY A 16 0.12 -0.27 12.50
N THR A 17 0.20 1.07 12.67
CA THR A 17 -0.14 2.07 11.65
C THR A 17 0.97 2.90 11.03
N ALA A 18 2.16 2.86 11.61
CA ALA A 18 3.24 3.78 11.24
C ALA A 18 3.76 3.63 9.80
N LYS A 19 3.62 2.44 9.17
CA LYS A 19 4.27 2.15 7.88
C LYS A 19 3.45 2.55 6.65
N TYR A 20 2.17 2.89 6.80
CA TYR A 20 1.24 3.16 5.68
C TYR A 20 0.73 4.61 5.63
N THR A 21 1.34 5.49 6.41
CA THR A 21 1.11 6.94 6.29
C THR A 21 1.94 7.56 5.18
N ARG A 22 3.12 7.01 4.90
CA ARG A 22 4.04 7.50 3.87
C ARG A 22 3.62 7.08 2.46
N TRP A 23 3.93 7.93 1.50
CA TRP A 23 3.77 7.69 0.08
C TRP A 23 4.95 6.87 -0.44
N LEU A 24 4.67 5.96 -1.36
CA LEU A 24 5.64 5.08 -1.98
C LEU A 24 5.56 5.22 -3.49
N LEU A 25 6.71 5.47 -4.13
CA LEU A 25 6.89 5.32 -5.56
C LEU A 25 7.57 3.99 -5.83
N GLU A 26 6.92 3.14 -6.61
CA GLU A 26 7.41 1.82 -7.02
C GLU A 26 7.27 1.67 -8.54
N PHE A 27 8.28 1.08 -9.18
CA PHE A 27 8.23 0.80 -10.62
C PHE A 27 7.36 -0.42 -10.91
N GLU A 28 6.71 -0.44 -12.08
CA GLU A 28 6.00 -1.63 -12.53
C GLU A 28 6.91 -2.84 -12.66
N ARG A 29 6.37 -4.01 -12.34
CA ARG A 29 7.12 -5.27 -12.37
C ARG A 29 7.05 -5.87 -13.76
N GLU A 30 8.21 -6.20 -14.31
CA GLU A 30 8.31 -7.04 -15.51
C GLU A 30 8.19 -8.51 -15.14
N ALA A 31 7.84 -9.33 -16.15
CA ALA A 31 7.87 -10.78 -16.04
C ALA A 31 9.25 -11.26 -15.60
N LYS A 32 9.26 -12.27 -14.72
CA LYS A 32 10.49 -12.89 -14.24
C LYS A 32 10.65 -14.24 -14.90
N ASP A 33 11.88 -14.59 -15.20
CA ASP A 33 12.22 -15.87 -15.80
C ASP A 33 12.75 -16.83 -14.72
N ILE A 34 12.63 -18.13 -14.99
CA ILE A 34 13.17 -19.18 -14.13
C ILE A 34 14.48 -19.65 -14.77
N ASP A 35 15.57 -19.60 -14.01
CA ASP A 35 16.86 -20.14 -14.42
C ASP A 35 16.74 -21.66 -14.67
N PRO A 36 17.17 -22.16 -15.84
CA PRO A 36 16.96 -23.56 -16.22
C PRO A 36 17.83 -24.56 -15.45
N LEU A 37 18.90 -24.11 -14.79
CA LEU A 37 19.83 -25.01 -14.09
C LEU A 37 19.44 -25.19 -12.62
N MET A 38 19.28 -24.08 -11.90
CA MET A 38 19.04 -24.05 -10.46
C MET A 38 17.59 -23.74 -10.08
N GLY A 39 16.77 -23.29 -11.03
CA GLY A 39 15.36 -22.93 -10.79
C GLY A 39 15.19 -21.59 -10.07
N TRP A 40 16.22 -20.75 -10.03
CA TRP A 40 16.14 -19.43 -9.38
C TRP A 40 15.35 -18.44 -10.22
N THR A 41 14.66 -17.52 -9.54
CA THR A 41 13.97 -16.42 -10.21
C THR A 41 14.99 -15.38 -10.68
N SER A 42 15.16 -15.24 -11.99
CA SER A 42 16.02 -14.25 -12.62
C SER A 42 15.20 -13.07 -13.18
N SER A 43 15.82 -11.90 -13.27
CA SER A 43 15.24 -10.72 -13.91
C SER A 43 16.36 -9.83 -14.46
N GLY A 44 16.16 -9.29 -15.65
CA GLY A 44 17.07 -8.31 -16.25
C GLY A 44 16.88 -6.87 -15.74
N ASP A 45 15.78 -6.59 -15.04
CA ASP A 45 15.47 -5.25 -14.54
C ASP A 45 15.83 -5.10 -13.05
N THR A 46 16.70 -4.13 -12.78
CA THR A 46 17.12 -3.77 -11.42
C THR A 46 16.17 -2.77 -10.76
N ARG A 47 15.34 -2.06 -11.54
CA ARG A 47 14.45 -1.00 -11.02
C ARG A 47 13.33 -1.54 -10.15
N GLN A 48 12.93 -2.80 -10.32
CA GLN A 48 11.95 -3.48 -9.44
C GLN A 48 12.38 -3.52 -7.97
N GLN A 49 13.67 -3.34 -7.67
CA GLN A 49 14.19 -3.34 -6.30
C GLN A 49 14.10 -1.97 -5.63
N VAL A 50 13.85 -0.91 -6.41
CA VAL A 50 13.85 0.48 -5.93
C VAL A 50 12.49 0.82 -5.34
N LYS A 51 12.51 1.25 -4.07
CA LYS A 51 11.34 1.75 -3.33
C LYS A 51 11.67 3.12 -2.75
N LEU A 52 11.00 4.16 -3.23
CA LEU A 52 11.24 5.53 -2.80
C LEU A 52 10.08 6.00 -1.91
N TRP A 53 10.40 6.38 -0.68
CA TRP A 53 9.41 6.83 0.29
C TRP A 53 9.38 8.36 0.36
N PHE A 54 8.17 8.90 0.38
CA PHE A 54 7.89 10.33 0.46
C PHE A 54 6.88 10.62 1.57
N ASP A 55 6.93 11.83 2.12
CA ASP A 55 5.99 12.23 3.17
C ASP A 55 4.69 12.78 2.56
N THR A 56 4.78 13.40 1.39
CA THR A 56 3.62 14.00 0.67
C THR A 56 3.43 13.41 -0.73
N LYS A 57 2.20 13.54 -1.26
CA LYS A 57 1.87 13.14 -2.63
C LYS A 57 2.60 14.02 -3.64
N GLU A 58 2.67 15.30 -3.33
CA GLU A 58 3.22 16.35 -4.17
C GLU A 58 4.73 16.16 -4.38
N GLU A 59 5.46 15.77 -3.33
CA GLU A 59 6.89 15.44 -3.44
C GLU A 59 7.16 14.25 -4.35
N ALA A 60 6.32 13.20 -4.27
CA ALA A 60 6.44 12.02 -5.11
C ALA A 60 6.18 12.35 -6.58
N ILE A 61 5.15 13.17 -6.86
CA ILE A 61 4.83 13.64 -8.21
C ILE A 61 5.97 14.52 -8.76
N ALA A 62 6.43 15.50 -7.98
CA ALA A 62 7.53 16.38 -8.38
C ALA A 62 8.84 15.60 -8.61
N TYR A 63 9.08 14.52 -7.87
CA TYR A 63 10.21 13.64 -8.13
C TYR A 63 10.04 12.89 -9.46
N ALA A 64 8.85 12.33 -9.73
CA ALA A 64 8.57 11.63 -10.98
C ALA A 64 8.72 12.55 -12.20
N GLU A 65 8.17 13.77 -12.15
CA GLU A 65 8.27 14.78 -13.22
C GLU A 65 9.72 15.20 -13.46
N ARG A 66 10.49 15.49 -12.39
CA ARG A 66 11.91 15.88 -12.50
C ARG A 66 12.79 14.81 -13.15
N ASN A 67 12.45 13.54 -12.93
CA ASN A 67 13.21 12.42 -13.49
C ASN A 67 12.62 11.90 -14.81
N GLY A 68 11.56 12.53 -15.35
CA GLY A 68 10.91 12.10 -16.59
C GLY A 68 10.24 10.72 -16.48
N ILE A 69 9.82 10.33 -15.28
CA ILE A 69 9.19 9.03 -15.00
C ILE A 69 7.68 9.17 -15.19
N ALA A 70 7.10 8.39 -16.10
CA ALA A 70 5.64 8.31 -16.23
C ALA A 70 5.06 7.63 -14.98
N ALA A 71 4.33 8.36 -14.13
CA ALA A 71 3.79 7.84 -12.88
C ALA A 71 2.26 7.97 -12.81
N THR A 72 1.60 6.90 -12.34
CA THR A 72 0.17 6.90 -12.03
C THR A 72 -0.02 7.04 -10.52
N VAL A 73 -0.93 7.93 -10.10
CA VAL A 73 -1.21 8.16 -8.68
C VAL A 73 -2.48 7.43 -8.26
N GLU A 74 -2.38 6.65 -7.18
CA GLU A 74 -3.50 5.98 -6.54
C GLU A 74 -3.82 6.64 -5.20
N GLU A 75 -5.09 7.01 -5.01
CA GLU A 75 -5.53 7.65 -3.78
C GLU A 75 -5.65 6.63 -2.63
N PRO A 76 -5.22 7.00 -1.41
CA PRO A 76 -5.31 6.13 -0.25
C PRO A 76 -6.77 5.85 0.13
N HIS A 77 -7.09 4.58 0.36
CA HIS A 77 -8.34 4.23 1.03
C HIS A 77 -8.18 4.42 2.55
N GLU A 78 -8.76 5.49 3.09
CA GLU A 78 -8.74 5.72 4.54
C GLU A 78 -9.85 4.93 5.26
N PRO A 79 -9.53 4.22 6.36
CA PRO A 79 -10.54 3.52 7.14
C PRO A 79 -11.43 4.53 7.86
N LYS A 80 -12.75 4.43 7.66
CA LYS A 80 -13.71 5.25 8.38
C LYS A 80 -13.71 4.90 9.86
N ARG A 81 -13.47 5.89 10.73
CA ARG A 81 -13.58 5.72 12.19
C ARG A 81 -15.05 5.49 12.54
N ARG A 82 -15.33 4.35 13.17
CA ARG A 82 -16.67 4.05 13.71
C ARG A 82 -16.74 4.56 15.14
N GLN A 83 -17.77 5.34 15.44
CA GLN A 83 -18.10 5.66 16.83
C GLN A 83 -18.75 4.41 17.43
N MET A 84 -18.13 3.87 18.48
CA MET A 84 -18.61 2.69 19.19
C MET A 84 -18.58 3.03 20.68
N ALA A 85 -19.74 3.01 21.34
CA ALA A 85 -19.81 3.12 22.79
C ALA A 85 -20.02 1.74 23.41
N TYR A 86 -19.37 1.47 24.54
CA TYR A 86 -19.54 0.18 25.24
C TYR A 86 -21.00 -0.06 25.67
N SER A 87 -21.72 1.01 26.03
CA SER A 87 -23.16 0.97 26.33
C SER A 87 -24.02 0.45 25.17
N ASP A 88 -23.56 0.64 23.93
CA ASP A 88 -24.31 0.21 22.74
C ASP A 88 -24.40 -1.33 22.63
N ASN A 89 -23.52 -2.06 23.32
CA ASN A 89 -23.57 -3.51 23.39
C ASN A 89 -24.80 -4.04 24.15
N PHE A 90 -25.40 -3.24 25.04
CA PHE A 90 -26.50 -3.64 25.93
C PHE A 90 -27.85 -2.98 25.60
N ARG A 91 -27.96 -2.29 24.45
CA ARG A 91 -29.24 -1.66 24.06
C ARG A 91 -30.31 -2.73 23.85
N PHE A 92 -31.50 -2.48 24.40
CA PHE A 92 -32.66 -3.37 24.31
C PHE A 92 -33.13 -3.65 22.87
N ASN A 93 -32.78 -2.77 21.92
CA ASN A 93 -33.15 -2.89 20.50
C ASN A 93 -32.03 -3.45 19.60
N ARG A 94 -30.95 -4.01 20.17
CA ARG A 94 -29.85 -4.59 19.39
C ARG A 94 -30.32 -5.88 18.70
N VAL A 95 -30.16 -5.96 17.38
CA VAL A 95 -30.61 -7.10 16.55
C VAL A 95 -29.66 -8.32 16.63
N GLY A 96 -28.89 -8.46 17.71
CA GLY A 96 -27.96 -9.57 17.90
C GLY A 96 -27.36 -9.60 19.30
N GLN A 97 -26.95 -10.78 19.75
CA GLN A 97 -26.28 -10.96 21.05
C GLN A 97 -24.83 -10.47 20.98
N TRP A 98 -24.35 -9.87 22.07
CA TRP A 98 -22.95 -9.39 22.16
C TRP A 98 -22.03 -10.44 22.78
N THR A 99 -22.64 -11.43 23.45
CA THR A 99 -22.02 -12.63 24.00
C THR A 99 -21.78 -13.67 22.91
N HIS A 100 -20.86 -14.60 23.22
CA HIS A 100 -20.48 -15.73 22.37
C HIS A 100 -21.66 -16.61 21.97
#